data_AF-A0A068TN91-F1
#
_entry.id   AF-A0A068TN91-F1
#
_cell.length_a   1.000
_cell.length_b   1.000
_cell.length_c   1.000
_cell.angle_alpha   90.00
_cell.angle_beta   90.00
_cell.angle_gamma   90.00
#
_symmetry.space_group_name_H-M   'P 1'
#
loop_
_entity.id
_entity.type
_entity.pdbx_description
1 polymer ?
#
loop_
_entity_poly.entity_id
_entity_poly.type
_entity_poly.pdbx_seq_one_letter_code
_entity_poly.pdbx_strand_id
1 'polypeptide(L)'
;MASMPIIIAMRLRVTTQNYLSLSTQPSSVVIVAPDVLEARCLDDWSNANISELVRMVFDDMAYLDPCILLPPVRDATLTPIYNVISQSKSVSDSVL
;
A
#
# COMPACT_ATOMS: atom_id res chain seq x y z
N MET A 1 11.61 23.78 -12.70
CA MET A 1 11.54 22.82 -11.57
C MET A 1 10.77 21.61 -12.06
N ALA A 2 11.22 20.39 -11.76
CA ALA A 2 10.46 19.19 -12.12
C ALA A 2 9.17 19.17 -11.30
N SER A 3 8.02 19.12 -11.99
CA SER A 3 6.70 18.97 -11.37
C SER A 3 6.54 17.54 -10.87
N MET A 4 6.04 17.34 -9.64
CA MET A 4 5.67 16.02 -9.12
C MET A 4 4.15 15.86 -9.26
N PRO A 5 3.63 15.37 -10.41
CA PRO A 5 2.19 15.31 -10.62
C PRO A 5 1.56 14.31 -9.65
N ILE A 6 0.42 14.67 -9.08
CA ILE A 6 -0.42 13.72 -8.37
C ILE A 6 -0.96 12.68 -9.34
N ILE A 7 -0.86 11.41 -8.96
CA ILE A 7 -1.35 10.27 -9.73
C ILE A 7 -2.46 9.59 -8.93
N ILE A 8 -3.63 9.43 -9.55
CA ILE A 8 -4.69 8.58 -9.02
C ILE A 8 -4.73 7.31 -9.87
N ALA A 9 -4.48 6.17 -9.25
CA ALA A 9 -4.48 4.88 -9.93
C ALA A 9 -5.51 3.92 -9.31
N MET A 10 -6.27 3.25 -10.17
CA MET A 10 -7.39 2.40 -9.80
C MET A 10 -7.26 1.02 -10.45
N ARG A 11 -7.77 0.00 -9.77
CA ARG A 11 -7.77 -1.40 -10.25
C ARG A 11 -6.36 -1.87 -10.62
N LEU A 12 -5.38 -1.52 -9.78
CA LEU A 12 -4.02 -2.02 -9.86
C LEU A 12 -3.96 -3.42 -9.27
N ARG A 13 -3.05 -4.25 -9.81
CA ARG A 13 -2.68 -5.50 -9.19
C ARG A 13 -1.70 -5.21 -8.05
N VAL A 14 -2.07 -5.65 -6.84
CA VAL A 14 -1.22 -5.57 -5.66
C VAL A 14 -0.45 -6.88 -5.51
N THR A 15 0.87 -6.79 -5.32
CA THR A 15 1.72 -7.94 -5.00
C THR A 15 2.45 -7.66 -3.71
N THR A 16 2.43 -8.61 -2.78
CA THR A 16 3.05 -8.49 -1.45
C THR A 16 4.22 -9.47 -1.26
N GLN A 17 4.64 -10.14 -2.34
CA GLN A 17 5.76 -11.08 -2.33
C GLN A 17 7.06 -10.29 -2.42
N ASN A 18 7.77 -10.17 -1.30
CA ASN A 18 8.90 -9.24 -1.11
C ASN A 18 8.44 -7.79 -1.32
N TYR A 19 7.84 -7.17 -0.30
CA TYR A 19 7.34 -5.78 -0.29
C TYR A 19 5.97 -5.56 -0.95
N LEU A 20 5.37 -4.42 -0.65
CA LEU A 20 4.18 -3.91 -1.34
C LEU A 20 4.59 -3.36 -2.70
N SER A 21 4.12 -3.97 -3.78
CA SER A 21 4.32 -3.48 -5.14
C SER A 21 3.00 -3.43 -5.90
N LEU A 22 2.91 -2.44 -6.78
CA LEU A 22 1.73 -2.19 -7.61
C LEU A 22 2.11 -2.36 -9.08
N SER A 23 1.28 -3.08 -9.83
CA SER A 23 1.41 -3.21 -11.28
C SER A 23 0.07 -2.98 -11.97
N THR A 24 0.11 -2.57 -13.24
CA THR A 24 -1.09 -2.43 -14.05
C THR A 24 -1.58 -3.78 -14.57
N GLN A 25 -2.88 -3.86 -14.80
CA GLN A 25 -3.59 -4.96 -15.45
C GLN A 25 -4.51 -4.35 -16.54
N PRO A 26 -5.10 -5.15 -17.45
CA PRO A 26 -5.88 -4.60 -18.57
C PRO A 26 -7.03 -3.67 -18.16
N SER A 27 -7.59 -3.82 -16.95
CA SER A 27 -8.65 -2.96 -16.43
C SER A 27 -8.15 -1.76 -15.61
N SER A 28 -6.85 -1.63 -15.37
CA SER A 28 -6.27 -0.53 -14.59
C SER A 28 -6.54 0.82 -15.25
N VAL A 29 -6.75 1.84 -14.43
CA VAL A 29 -6.85 3.24 -14.87
C VAL A 29 -5.86 4.06 -14.07
N VAL A 30 -5.07 4.86 -14.78
CA VAL A 30 -4.11 5.81 -14.20
C VAL A 30 -4.47 7.19 -14.72
N ILE A 31 -4.77 8.10 -13.81
CA ILE A 31 -5.09 9.49 -14.10
C ILE A 31 -3.94 10.34 -13.57
N VAL A 32 -3.36 11.17 -14.44
CA VAL A 32 -2.20 12.01 -14.13
C VAL A 32 -2.66 13.46 -14.02
N ALA A 33 -2.26 14.13 -12.94
CA ALA A 33 -2.64 15.50 -12.62
C ALA A 33 -4.17 15.77 -12.77
N PRO A 34 -5.03 14.95 -12.14
CA PRO A 34 -6.47 15.14 -12.27
C PRO A 34 -6.90 16.47 -11.64
N ASP A 35 -7.79 17.18 -12.31
CA ASP A 35 -8.37 18.42 -11.78
C ASP A 35 -9.56 18.11 -10.86
N VAL A 36 -9.26 17.55 -9.69
CA VAL A 36 -10.22 17.20 -8.64
C VAL A 36 -9.74 17.69 -7.28
N LEU A 37 -10.67 17.93 -6.36
CA LEU A 37 -10.37 18.50 -5.04
C LEU A 37 -9.37 17.64 -4.27
N GLU A 38 -9.53 16.32 -4.31
CA GLU A 38 -8.66 15.36 -3.63
C GLU A 38 -7.21 15.47 -4.10
N ALA A 39 -7.00 15.67 -5.41
CA ALA A 39 -5.68 15.83 -5.98
C ALA A 39 -5.05 17.18 -5.63
N ARG A 40 -5.86 18.25 -5.57
CA ARG A 40 -5.40 19.57 -5.10
C ARG A 40 -4.99 19.54 -3.63
N CYS A 41 -5.79 18.92 -2.77
CA CYS A 41 -5.45 18.75 -1.36
C CYS A 41 -4.14 17.97 -1.17
N LEU A 42 -3.91 16.94 -1.99
CA LEU A 42 -2.67 16.15 -1.95
C LEU A 42 -1.47 16.93 -2.51
N ASP A 43 -1.68 17.73 -3.55
CA ASP A 43 -0.67 18.65 -4.09
C ASP A 43 -0.23 19.67 -3.03
N ASP A 44 -1.19 20.35 -2.38
CA ASP A 44 -0.94 21.30 -1.29
C ASP A 44 -0.17 20.66 -0.14
N TRP A 45 -0.60 19.45 0.29
CA TRP A 45 0.11 18.69 1.32
C TRP A 45 1.53 18.32 0.86
N SER A 46 1.70 17.86 -0.37
CA SER A 46 3.03 17.48 -0.89
C SER A 46 3.98 18.67 -0.97
N ASN A 47 3.47 19.84 -1.36
CA ASN A 47 4.23 21.09 -1.41
C ASN A 47 4.65 21.55 0.00
N ALA A 48 3.75 21.44 0.98
CA ALA A 48 4.05 21.77 2.38
C ALA A 48 5.12 20.84 3.00
N ASN A 49 5.27 19.60 2.50
CA ASN A 49 6.16 18.58 3.04
C ASN A 49 7.31 18.21 2.07
N ILE A 50 7.55 19.01 1.02
CA ILE A 50 8.41 18.63 -0.11
C ILE A 50 9.85 18.30 0.32
N SER A 51 10.40 19.02 1.30
CA SER A 51 11.76 18.79 1.79
C SER A 51 11.89 17.43 2.47
N GLU A 52 10.88 17.00 3.23
CA GLU A 52 10.86 15.69 3.87
C GLU A 52 10.67 14.58 2.85
N LEU A 53 9.76 14.76 1.89
CA LEU A 53 9.54 13.81 0.80
C LEU A 53 10.81 13.59 -0.03
N VAL A 54 11.51 14.68 -0.39
CA VAL A 54 12.79 14.60 -1.12
C VAL A 54 13.82 13.84 -0.30
N ARG A 55 13.97 14.14 1.00
CA ARG A 55 14.90 13.42 1.88
C ARG A 55 14.56 11.92 1.97
N MET A 56 13.30 11.59 2.22
CA MET A 56 12.86 10.20 2.35
C MET A 56 13.07 9.38 1.07
N VAL A 57 12.82 9.98 -0.10
CA VAL A 57 12.95 9.28 -1.39
C VAL A 57 14.40 9.20 -1.84
N PHE A 58 15.14 10.30 -1.83
CA PHE A 58 16.44 10.36 -2.48
C PHE A 58 17.61 10.10 -1.52
N ASP A 59 17.52 10.55 -0.28
CA ASP A 59 18.62 10.42 0.68
C ASP A 59 18.47 9.12 1.49
N ASP A 60 17.29 8.87 2.04
CA ASP A 60 17.03 7.74 2.93
C ASP A 60 16.65 6.45 2.18
N MET A 61 16.23 6.57 0.91
CA MET A 61 15.67 5.46 0.11
C MET A 61 14.62 4.65 0.90
N ALA A 62 13.72 5.34 1.63
CA ALA A 62 12.80 4.74 2.59
C ALA A 62 11.88 3.66 1.95
N TYR A 63 11.71 3.68 0.63
CA TYR A 63 11.00 2.65 -0.14
C TYR A 63 11.73 1.29 -0.22
N LEU A 64 12.96 1.19 0.27
CA LEU A 64 13.67 -0.09 0.42
C LEU A 64 13.52 -0.69 1.82
N ASP A 65 13.01 0.07 2.80
CA ASP A 65 12.83 -0.40 4.17
C ASP A 65 11.45 -1.06 4.33
N PRO A 66 11.38 -2.39 4.55
CA PRO A 66 10.12 -3.09 4.72
C PRO A 66 9.36 -2.65 5.97
N CYS A 67 10.05 -2.22 7.02
CA CYS A 67 9.42 -1.79 8.27
C CYS A 67 8.69 -0.45 8.11
N ILE A 68 9.11 0.37 7.14
CA ILE A 68 8.45 1.64 6.80
C ILE A 68 7.27 1.38 5.86
N LEU A 69 7.44 0.54 4.84
CA LEU A 69 6.40 0.31 3.81
C LEU A 69 5.30 -0.65 4.24
N LEU A 70 5.63 -1.64 5.06
CA LEU A 70 4.72 -2.63 5.59
C LEU A 70 4.75 -2.49 7.11
N PRO A 71 3.87 -1.66 7.71
CA PRO A 71 3.82 -1.59 9.15
C PRO A 71 3.66 -3.01 9.70
N PRO A 72 4.43 -3.39 10.74
CA PRO A 72 4.40 -4.74 11.27
C PRO A 72 2.96 -5.15 11.56
N VAL A 73 2.60 -6.37 11.15
CA VAL A 73 1.28 -6.94 11.42
C VAL A 73 1.06 -6.88 12.92
N ARG A 74 0.03 -6.17 13.37
CA ARG A 74 -0.25 -6.02 14.81
C ARG A 74 -0.51 -7.40 15.39
N ASP A 75 0.07 -7.71 16.55
CA ASP A 75 -0.06 -9.03 17.21
C ASP A 75 -1.51 -9.49 17.36
N ALA A 76 -2.43 -8.55 17.61
CA ALA A 76 -3.87 -8.80 17.72
C ALA A 76 -4.51 -9.39 16.44
N THR A 77 -3.84 -9.31 15.29
CA THR A 77 -4.29 -9.87 14.00
C THR A 77 -3.57 -11.14 13.59
N LEU A 78 -2.56 -11.57 14.34
CA LEU A 78 -1.82 -12.81 14.08
C LEU A 78 -2.57 -13.99 14.69
N THR A 79 -3.03 -14.91 13.85
CA THR A 79 -3.56 -16.21 14.31
C THR A 79 -2.50 -17.27 14.09
N PRO A 80 -2.00 -17.94 15.15
CA PRO A 80 -1.09 -19.07 15.00
C PRO A 80 -1.69 -20.15 14.09
N ILE A 81 -0.87 -20.75 13.23
CA ILE A 81 -1.33 -21.73 12.22
C ILE A 81 -2.13 -22.88 12.86
N TYR A 82 -1.76 -23.32 14.07
CA TYR A 82 -2.48 -24.38 14.80
C TYR A 82 -3.92 -24.01 15.16
N ASN A 83 -4.22 -22.72 15.36
CA ASN A 83 -5.58 -22.23 15.63
C ASN A 83 -6.44 -22.21 14.37
N VAL A 84 -5.84 -22.02 13.19
CA VAL A 84 -6.55 -22.09 11.90
C VAL A 84 -6.91 -23.54 11.56
N ILE A 85 -5.97 -24.48 11.78
CA ILE A 85 -6.17 -25.90 11.49
C ILE A 85 -7.23 -26.54 12.40
N SER A 86 -7.36 -26.07 13.64
CA SER A 86 -8.39 -26.58 14.56
C SER A 86 -9.80 -26.08 14.20
N GLN A 87 -9.92 -24.84 13.72
CA GLN A 87 -11.20 -24.29 13.24
C GLN A 87 -11.69 -24.95 11.95
N SER A 88 -10.80 -25.38 11.05
CA SER A 88 -11.22 -26.09 9.83
C SER A 88 -11.66 -27.54 10.10
N LYS A 89 -11.11 -28.17 11.14
CA LYS A 89 -11.56 -29.50 11.60
C LYS A 89 -12.94 -29.45 12.27
N SER A 90 -13.21 -28.48 13.14
CA SER A 90 -14.52 -28.39 13.82
C SER A 90 -15.70 -28.16 12.87
N VAL A 91 -15.49 -27.46 11.76
CA VAL A 91 -16.52 -27.27 10.71
C VAL A 91 -16.80 -28.57 9.96
N SER A 92 -15.79 -29.43 9.79
CA SER A 92 -15.94 -30.71 9.08
C SER A 92 -16.64 -31.78 9.94
N ASP A 93 -16.45 -31.73 11.27
CA ASP A 93 -17.06 -32.66 12.24
C ASP A 93 -18.48 -32.26 12.66
N SER A 94 -18.99 -31.09 12.24
CA SER A 94 -20.35 -30.61 12.56
C SER A 94 -21.40 -30.92 11.46
N VAL A 95 -21.00 -31.63 10.39
CA VAL A 95 -21.86 -31.99 9.24
C VAL A 95 -22.12 -33.50 9.16
N LEU A 96 -21.95 -34.23 10.28
CA LEU A 96 -22.36 -35.63 10.43
C LEU A 96 -23.30 -35.82 11.62
#